data_AF-A0A1X0RSJ0-F1
#
_entry.id   AF-A0A1X0RSJ0-F1
#
_cell.length_a   1.000
_cell.length_b   1.000
_cell.length_c   1.000
_cell.angle_alpha   90.00
_cell.angle_beta   90.00
_cell.angle_gamma   90.00
#
_symmetry.space_group_name_H-M   'P 1'
#
loop_
_entity.id
_entity.type
_entity.pdbx_description
1 polymer ?
#
loop_
_entity_poly.entity_id
_entity_poly.type
_entity_poly.pdbx_seq_one_letter_code
_entity_poly.pdbx_strand_id
1 'polypeptide(L)'
;KIIITLNRYDLLHIYPTNNDSERELRFIDVKNRIIKLHNNVQEAAKSSVGHDLPSLVGNFTHQVEMASRYWYQHEIPREYRLSLPLFEDVNDFDFFTALELECPDPSPYAIWTTGSVYYEYLIAAKSFFPKERSTVNLKTEELLSRFNMMEKDLPCDLSTYRLESELWMKLLLKIKHIKEHHLNEYMQGYEGSEQDYFRELISALNPSSMRF
;
A
#
# COMPACT_ATOMS: atom_id res chain seq x y z
N LYS A 1 25.92 -24.12 0.10
CA LYS A 1 25.62 -22.73 -0.35
C LYS A 1 24.31 -22.79 -1.12
N ILE A 2 23.18 -22.60 -0.46
CA ILE A 2 21.88 -22.54 -1.13
C ILE A 2 21.71 -21.08 -1.56
N ILE A 3 21.73 -20.84 -2.87
CA ILE A 3 21.30 -19.57 -3.45
C ILE A 3 19.79 -19.65 -3.49
N ILE A 4 19.13 -18.97 -2.57
CA ILE A 4 17.68 -18.78 -2.61
C ILE A 4 17.45 -17.46 -3.34
N THR A 5 17.05 -17.54 -4.60
CA THR A 5 16.41 -16.43 -5.29
C THR A 5 15.00 -16.32 -4.73
N LEU A 6 14.85 -15.68 -3.57
CA LEU A 6 13.56 -15.38 -2.96
C LEU A 6 12.89 -14.28 -3.79
N ASN A 7 11.87 -14.66 -4.56
CA ASN A 7 10.81 -13.70 -4.89
C ASN A 7 10.15 -13.30 -3.56
N ARG A 8 10.11 -12.01 -3.27
CA ARG A 8 9.94 -11.45 -1.93
C ARG A 8 8.55 -11.66 -1.27
N TYR A 9 7.63 -12.42 -1.88
CA TYR A 9 6.21 -12.43 -1.48
C TYR A 9 5.51 -13.79 -1.41
N ASP A 10 6.22 -14.93 -1.59
CA ASP A 10 5.64 -16.22 -1.23
C ASP A 10 5.70 -16.40 0.30
N LEU A 11 4.78 -15.73 1.01
CA LEU A 11 4.58 -15.94 2.43
C LEU A 11 4.06 -17.38 2.62
N LEU A 12 4.98 -18.29 2.95
CA LEU A 12 4.67 -19.71 3.16
C LEU A 12 3.65 -19.87 4.30
N HIS A 13 2.52 -20.52 3.99
CA HIS A 13 1.58 -20.98 5.01
C HIS A 13 2.30 -21.90 6.01
N ILE A 14 2.10 -21.66 7.30
CA ILE A 14 2.76 -22.38 8.38
C ILE A 14 1.84 -23.49 8.86
N TYR A 15 2.31 -24.73 8.84
CA TYR A 15 1.54 -25.87 9.32
C TYR A 15 1.92 -26.20 10.77
N PRO A 16 0.94 -26.44 11.66
CA PRO A 16 1.23 -26.84 13.02
C PRO A 16 1.83 -28.25 13.08
N THR A 17 2.63 -28.49 14.12
CA THR A 17 3.19 -29.80 14.46
C THR A 17 2.61 -30.31 15.77
N ASN A 18 2.66 -31.63 15.98
CA ASN A 18 2.11 -32.27 17.19
C ASN A 18 2.83 -31.86 18.50
N ASN A 19 3.96 -31.16 18.39
CA ASN A 19 4.75 -30.69 19.54
C ASN A 19 4.50 -29.23 19.88
N ASP A 20 3.67 -28.52 19.10
CA ASP A 20 3.43 -27.10 19.29
C ASP A 20 2.57 -26.87 20.54
N SER A 21 3.00 -25.94 21.38
CA SER A 21 2.21 -25.44 22.50
C SER A 21 0.98 -24.68 22.01
N GLU A 22 -0.04 -24.52 22.87
CA GLU A 22 -1.23 -23.70 22.54
C GLU A 22 -0.88 -22.27 22.11
N ARG A 23 0.20 -21.71 22.67
CA ARG A 23 0.69 -20.38 22.29
C ARG A 23 1.22 -20.36 20.86
N GLU A 24 1.98 -21.39 20.48
CA GLU A 24 2.51 -21.54 19.12
C GLU A 24 1.38 -21.79 18.14
N LEU A 25 0.38 -22.61 18.49
CA LEU A 25 -0.80 -22.82 17.65
C LEU A 25 -1.56 -21.51 17.38
N ARG A 26 -1.75 -20.67 18.41
CA ARG A 26 -2.36 -19.34 18.25
C ARG A 26 -1.49 -18.41 17.39
N PHE A 27 -0.17 -18.45 17.55
CA PHE A 27 0.75 -17.69 16.70
C PHE A 27 0.63 -18.12 15.23
N ILE A 28 0.61 -19.42 14.96
CA ILE A 28 0.48 -20.01 13.63
C ILE A 28 -0.86 -19.60 13.00
N ASP A 29 -1.96 -19.68 13.75
CA ASP A 29 -3.28 -19.24 13.27
C ASP A 29 -3.27 -17.76 12.88
N VAL A 30 -2.79 -16.87 13.76
CA VAL A 30 -2.70 -15.43 13.47
C VAL A 30 -1.80 -15.17 12.26
N LYS A 31 -0.66 -15.84 12.17
CA LYS A 31 0.27 -15.68 11.06
C LYS A 31 -0.37 -16.10 9.73
N ASN A 32 -1.02 -17.24 9.68
CA ASN A 32 -1.72 -17.73 8.49
C ASN A 32 -2.87 -16.82 8.07
N ARG A 33 -3.60 -16.23 9.03
CA ARG A 33 -4.63 -15.23 8.74
C ARG A 33 -4.04 -13.96 8.13
N ILE A 34 -2.89 -13.49 8.63
CA ILE A 34 -2.18 -12.33 8.05
C ILE A 34 -1.70 -12.63 6.62
N ILE A 35 -1.24 -13.85 6.35
CA ILE A 35 -0.92 -14.27 4.97
C ILE A 35 -2.16 -14.18 4.08
N LYS A 36 -3.31 -14.63 4.58
CA LYS A 36 -4.58 -14.52 3.86
C LYS A 36 -4.99 -13.07 3.61
N LEU A 37 -4.80 -12.16 4.59
CA LEU A 37 -4.99 -10.72 4.39
C LEU A 37 -4.17 -10.22 3.20
N HIS A 38 -2.87 -10.52 3.18
CA HIS A 38 -1.97 -10.07 2.12
C HIS A 38 -2.45 -10.55 0.74
N ASN A 39 -2.83 -11.82 0.63
CA ASN A 39 -3.35 -12.38 -0.61
C ASN A 39 -4.66 -11.71 -1.04
N ASN A 40 -5.61 -11.53 -0.10
CA ASN A 40 -6.88 -10.86 -0.38
C ASN A 40 -6.66 -9.41 -0.85
N VAL A 41 -5.74 -8.67 -0.21
CA VAL A 41 -5.39 -7.30 -0.58
C VAL A 41 -4.73 -7.27 -1.96
N GLN A 42 -3.81 -8.18 -2.27
CA GLN A 42 -3.19 -8.27 -3.59
C GLN A 42 -4.23 -8.56 -4.68
N GLU A 43 -5.15 -9.50 -4.47
CA GLU A 43 -6.20 -9.81 -5.44
C GLU A 43 -7.17 -8.63 -5.62
N ALA A 44 -7.59 -7.98 -4.53
CA ALA A 44 -8.43 -6.79 -4.58
C ALA A 44 -7.75 -5.63 -5.34
N ALA A 45 -6.46 -5.40 -5.05
CA ALA A 45 -5.63 -4.44 -5.76
C ALA A 45 -5.54 -4.74 -7.27
N LYS A 46 -5.30 -5.99 -7.67
CA LYS A 46 -5.25 -6.40 -9.09
C LYS A 46 -6.59 -6.23 -9.80
N SER A 47 -7.70 -6.39 -9.08
CA SER A 47 -9.06 -6.22 -9.64
C SER A 47 -9.50 -4.77 -9.79
N SER A 48 -8.68 -3.82 -9.33
CA SER A 48 -9.00 -2.40 -9.37
C SER A 48 -8.91 -1.87 -10.80
N VAL A 49 -10.01 -1.28 -11.28
CA VAL A 49 -10.10 -0.67 -12.61
C VAL A 49 -10.43 0.80 -12.45
N GLY A 50 -9.84 1.66 -13.27
CA GLY A 50 -10.16 3.08 -13.35
C GLY A 50 -10.21 3.51 -14.80
N HIS A 51 -11.10 4.45 -15.13
CA HIS A 51 -11.18 5.05 -16.46
C HIS A 51 -10.06 6.09 -16.68
N ASP A 52 -9.53 6.64 -15.60
CA ASP A 52 -8.31 7.43 -15.53
C ASP A 52 -7.50 7.00 -14.28
N LEU A 53 -6.27 7.51 -14.14
CA LEU A 53 -5.39 7.12 -13.04
C LEU A 53 -5.80 7.70 -11.67
N PRO A 54 -6.35 8.92 -11.52
CA PRO A 54 -6.97 9.35 -10.27
C PRO A 54 -8.05 8.38 -9.79
N SER A 55 -8.94 7.96 -10.69
CA SER A 55 -9.98 6.98 -10.42
C SER A 55 -9.39 5.60 -10.15
N LEU A 56 -8.32 5.20 -10.84
CA LEU A 56 -7.63 3.95 -10.54
C LEU A 56 -6.98 3.98 -9.16
N VAL A 57 -6.33 5.08 -8.77
CA VAL A 57 -5.70 5.24 -7.44
C VAL A 57 -6.77 5.25 -6.35
N GLY A 58 -7.87 5.96 -6.58
CA GLY A 58 -9.03 5.98 -5.68
C GLY A 58 -9.64 4.58 -5.52
N ASN A 59 -9.93 3.91 -6.63
CA ASN A 59 -10.51 2.57 -6.64
C ASN A 59 -9.54 1.55 -6.03
N PHE A 60 -8.25 1.62 -6.35
CA PHE A 60 -7.21 0.78 -5.75
C PHE A 60 -7.19 0.94 -4.22
N THR A 61 -7.10 2.18 -3.74
CA THR A 61 -7.03 2.46 -2.30
C THR A 61 -8.30 1.99 -1.60
N HIS A 62 -9.45 2.23 -2.21
CA HIS A 62 -10.74 1.77 -1.72
C HIS A 62 -10.84 0.25 -1.66
N GLN A 63 -10.41 -0.48 -2.70
CA GLN A 63 -10.43 -1.94 -2.73
C GLN A 63 -9.51 -2.54 -1.66
N VAL A 64 -8.31 -1.96 -1.46
CA VAL A 64 -7.41 -2.37 -0.37
C VAL A 64 -8.04 -2.13 1.00
N GLU A 65 -8.66 -0.95 1.20
CA GLU A 65 -9.36 -0.62 2.44
C GLU A 65 -10.50 -1.59 2.72
N MET A 66 -11.37 -1.85 1.73
CA MET A 66 -12.51 -2.75 1.86
C MET A 66 -12.09 -4.19 2.13
N ALA A 67 -11.08 -4.70 1.41
CA ALA A 67 -10.53 -6.02 1.65
C ALA A 67 -9.97 -6.16 3.08
N SER A 68 -9.26 -5.13 3.54
CA SER A 68 -8.67 -5.10 4.89
C SER A 68 -9.73 -5.00 5.98
N ARG A 69 -10.73 -4.12 5.83
CA ARG A 69 -11.86 -4.00 6.76
C ARG A 69 -12.66 -5.28 6.84
N TYR A 70 -12.99 -5.89 5.68
CA TYR A 70 -13.74 -7.13 5.62
C TYR A 70 -13.02 -8.24 6.37
N TRP A 71 -11.74 -8.45 6.07
CA TRP A 71 -10.89 -9.43 6.75
C TRP A 71 -10.88 -9.19 8.27
N TYR A 72 -10.62 -7.96 8.71
CA TYR A 72 -10.53 -7.63 10.12
C TYR A 72 -11.88 -7.82 10.84
N GLN A 73 -13.00 -7.49 10.21
CA GLN A 73 -14.31 -7.60 10.86
C GLN A 73 -14.88 -9.02 10.88
N HIS A 74 -14.62 -9.81 9.83
CA HIS A 74 -15.32 -11.09 9.61
C HIS A 74 -14.41 -12.32 9.72
N GLU A 75 -13.10 -12.18 9.47
CA GLU A 75 -12.17 -13.30 9.49
C GLU A 75 -11.29 -13.35 10.73
N ILE A 76 -11.19 -12.25 11.48
CA ILE A 76 -10.41 -12.19 12.70
C ILE A 76 -11.31 -12.36 13.94
N PRO A 77 -11.00 -13.34 14.82
CA PRO A 77 -11.68 -13.50 16.11
C PRO A 77 -11.66 -12.21 16.95
N ARG A 78 -12.65 -12.02 17.84
CA ARG A 78 -12.76 -10.77 18.62
C ARG A 78 -11.57 -10.55 19.54
N GLU A 79 -11.04 -11.62 20.11
CA GLU A 79 -9.87 -11.65 20.98
C GLU A 79 -8.56 -11.26 20.27
N TYR A 80 -8.53 -11.28 18.94
CA TYR A 80 -7.38 -10.85 18.15
C TYR A 80 -7.64 -9.49 17.49
N ARG A 81 -8.53 -8.65 18.05
CA ARG A 81 -8.85 -7.33 17.50
C ARG A 81 -8.79 -6.29 18.61
N LEU A 82 -8.23 -5.14 18.27
CA LEU A 82 -8.49 -3.93 19.02
C LEU A 82 -9.95 -3.51 18.83
N SER A 83 -10.56 -3.02 19.89
CA SER A 83 -11.93 -2.48 19.91
C SER A 83 -12.08 -1.18 19.13
N LEU A 84 -10.96 -0.52 18.83
CA LEU A 84 -10.90 0.76 18.13
C LEU A 84 -11.35 0.67 16.66
N PRO A 85 -11.97 1.74 16.13
CA PRO A 85 -12.35 1.79 14.73
C PRO A 85 -11.10 1.81 13.82
N LEU A 86 -11.14 1.04 12.74
CA LEU A 86 -10.09 1.07 11.72
C LEU A 86 -10.22 2.30 10.83
N PHE A 87 -9.07 2.91 10.53
CA PHE A 87 -8.92 4.04 9.60
C PHE A 87 -9.72 5.30 9.98
N GLU A 88 -10.11 5.43 11.24
CA GLU A 88 -10.66 6.66 11.81
C GLU A 88 -9.57 7.40 12.60
N ASP A 89 -9.78 8.70 12.81
CA ASP A 89 -8.91 9.52 13.63
C ASP A 89 -9.12 9.17 15.11
N VAL A 90 -8.27 8.28 15.61
CA VAL A 90 -8.21 7.88 17.01
C VAL A 90 -7.04 8.61 17.64
N ASN A 91 -7.28 9.33 18.74
CA ASN A 91 -6.20 10.01 19.43
C ASN A 91 -5.21 9.00 20.05
N ASP A 92 -3.96 9.42 20.18
CA ASP A 92 -2.88 8.57 20.70
C ASP A 92 -3.21 7.97 22.07
N PHE A 93 -3.89 8.73 22.94
CA PHE A 93 -4.21 8.30 24.30
C PHE A 93 -5.18 7.11 24.31
N ASP A 94 -6.25 7.17 23.52
CA ASP A 94 -7.22 6.10 23.36
C ASP A 94 -6.57 4.87 22.70
N PHE A 95 -5.67 5.09 21.74
CA PHE A 95 -4.90 4.04 21.11
C PHE A 95 -4.01 3.28 22.11
N PHE A 96 -3.19 3.99 22.88
CA PHE A 96 -2.33 3.37 23.89
C PHE A 96 -3.12 2.71 25.02
N THR A 97 -4.25 3.31 25.42
CA THR A 97 -5.15 2.72 26.42
C THR A 97 -5.71 1.38 25.94
N ALA A 98 -6.19 1.31 24.69
CA ALA A 98 -6.68 0.05 24.12
C ALA A 98 -5.57 -1.00 24.02
N LEU A 99 -4.34 -0.60 23.63
CA LEU A 99 -3.20 -1.52 23.62
C LEU A 99 -2.90 -2.09 25.01
N GLU A 100 -2.88 -1.25 26.04
CA GLU A 100 -2.60 -1.71 27.41
C GLU A 100 -3.67 -2.68 27.94
N LEU A 101 -4.94 -2.39 27.66
CA LEU A 101 -6.07 -3.19 28.15
C LEU A 101 -6.28 -4.48 27.35
N GLU A 102 -6.08 -4.44 26.04
CA GLU A 102 -6.49 -5.51 25.12
C GLU A 102 -5.31 -6.33 24.56
N CYS A 103 -4.06 -5.89 24.78
CA CYS A 103 -2.86 -6.63 24.42
C CYS A 103 -1.96 -6.97 25.63
N PRO A 104 -2.46 -7.59 26.72
CA PRO A 104 -1.61 -8.04 27.81
C PRO A 104 -0.68 -9.18 27.34
N ASP A 105 0.52 -9.31 27.92
CA ASP A 105 1.35 -10.51 27.73
C ASP A 105 0.59 -11.72 28.34
N PRO A 106 0.31 -12.82 27.60
CA PRO A 106 0.93 -13.27 26.33
C PRO A 106 0.04 -13.22 25.08
N SER A 107 -0.87 -12.25 24.97
CA SER A 107 -1.82 -12.07 23.85
C SER A 107 -1.50 -10.85 22.96
N PRO A 108 -0.35 -10.79 22.27
CA PRO A 108 -0.01 -9.68 21.36
C PRO A 108 -0.76 -9.76 20.01
N TYR A 109 -1.78 -10.61 19.91
CA TYR A 109 -2.41 -10.93 18.63
C TYR A 109 -3.19 -9.75 18.06
N ALA A 110 -3.90 -9.01 18.92
CA ALA A 110 -4.66 -7.83 18.52
C ALA A 110 -3.78 -6.70 17.97
N ILE A 111 -2.60 -6.46 18.54
CA ILE A 111 -1.65 -5.49 17.99
C ILE A 111 -1.09 -5.96 16.64
N TRP A 112 -0.85 -7.25 16.44
CA TRP A 112 -0.32 -7.77 15.16
C TRP A 112 -1.34 -7.74 14.03
N THR A 113 -2.58 -8.18 14.27
CA THR A 113 -3.63 -8.14 13.26
C THR A 113 -3.98 -6.71 12.88
N THR A 114 -4.15 -5.83 13.87
CA THR A 114 -4.44 -4.41 13.65
C THR A 114 -3.28 -3.72 12.95
N GLY A 115 -2.04 -3.96 13.43
CA GLY A 115 -0.84 -3.43 12.79
C GLY A 115 -0.66 -3.92 11.35
N SER A 116 -1.05 -5.17 11.05
CA SER A 116 -1.01 -5.71 9.68
C SER A 116 -1.99 -5.01 8.75
N VAL A 117 -3.20 -4.69 9.23
CA VAL A 117 -4.20 -3.90 8.49
C VAL A 117 -3.67 -2.49 8.18
N TYR A 118 -3.12 -1.81 9.19
CA TYR A 118 -2.49 -0.51 8.97
C TYR A 118 -1.28 -0.60 8.04
N TYR A 119 -0.53 -1.69 8.08
CA TYR A 119 0.61 -1.90 7.18
C TYR A 119 0.18 -2.03 5.72
N GLU A 120 -0.87 -2.81 5.41
CA GLU A 120 -1.41 -2.92 4.05
C GLU A 120 -1.95 -1.58 3.55
N TYR A 121 -2.70 -0.85 4.39
CA TYR A 121 -3.19 0.49 4.07
C TYR A 121 -2.04 1.49 3.86
N LEU A 122 -1.00 1.43 4.70
CA LEU A 122 0.21 2.25 4.54
C LEU A 122 1.01 1.85 3.31
N ILE A 123 1.03 0.58 2.89
CA ILE A 123 1.65 0.16 1.62
C ILE A 123 0.84 0.71 0.45
N ALA A 124 -0.49 0.64 0.49
CA ALA A 124 -1.34 1.22 -0.54
C ALA A 124 -1.06 2.73 -0.66
N ALA A 125 -1.03 3.44 0.47
CA ALA A 125 -0.62 4.83 0.50
C ALA A 125 0.83 5.03 0.00
N LYS A 126 1.82 4.26 0.48
CA LYS A 126 3.25 4.39 0.09
C LYS A 126 3.53 4.04 -1.37
N SER A 127 2.68 3.22 -2.00
CA SER A 127 2.82 2.82 -3.40
C SER A 127 2.45 3.94 -4.35
N PHE A 128 1.64 4.91 -3.90
CA PHE A 128 1.22 6.05 -4.70
C PHE A 128 1.75 7.39 -4.18
N PHE A 129 2.01 7.54 -2.88
CA PHE A 129 2.45 8.82 -2.29
C PHE A 129 3.94 8.92 -2.02
N PRO A 130 4.51 10.12 -2.16
CA PRO A 130 5.85 10.41 -1.67
C PRO A 130 5.92 10.28 -0.13
N LYS A 131 7.03 9.72 0.37
CA LYS A 131 7.17 9.19 1.74
C LYS A 131 7.43 10.22 2.84
N GLU A 132 7.54 11.51 2.53
CA GLU A 132 7.77 12.58 3.51
C GLU A 132 6.81 13.74 3.27
N ARG A 133 5.97 14.07 4.26
CA ARG A 133 5.01 15.19 4.20
C ARG A 133 5.69 16.56 4.21
N SER A 134 6.89 16.68 4.80
CA SER A 134 7.59 17.96 5.01
C SER A 134 8.42 18.45 3.83
N THR A 135 8.70 17.61 2.83
CA THR A 135 9.65 17.92 1.74
C THR A 135 9.02 17.99 0.35
N VAL A 136 7.74 17.67 0.19
CA VAL A 136 7.18 17.43 -1.14
C VAL A 136 5.92 18.22 -1.39
N ASN A 137 6.09 19.52 -1.59
CA ASN A 137 5.15 20.27 -2.41
C ASN A 137 5.45 19.90 -3.87
N LEU A 138 4.78 18.87 -4.40
CA LEU A 138 4.90 18.50 -5.82
C LEU A 138 4.33 19.65 -6.65
N LYS A 139 5.22 20.53 -7.13
CA LYS A 139 4.87 21.52 -8.13
C LYS A 139 4.68 20.79 -9.46
N THR A 140 3.43 20.52 -9.81
CA THR A 140 3.05 19.76 -11.01
C THR A 140 3.80 20.21 -12.26
N GLU A 141 3.84 21.53 -12.51
CA GLU A 141 4.53 22.09 -13.68
C GLU A 141 6.05 21.85 -13.65
N GLU A 142 6.67 21.85 -12.48
CA GLU A 142 8.10 21.57 -12.34
C GLU A 142 8.41 20.09 -12.65
N LEU A 143 7.57 19.17 -12.18
CA LEU A 143 7.71 17.74 -12.47
C LEU A 143 7.52 17.44 -13.95
N LEU A 144 6.48 18.02 -14.58
CA LEU A 144 6.23 17.87 -16.01
C LEU A 144 7.36 18.44 -16.86
N SER A 145 7.86 19.63 -16.50
CA SER A 145 8.99 20.24 -17.19
C SER A 145 10.23 19.34 -17.14
N ARG A 146 10.59 18.83 -15.95
CA ARG A 146 11.71 17.91 -15.78
C ARG A 146 11.49 16.58 -16.53
N PHE A 147 10.27 16.04 -16.51
CA PHE A 147 9.94 14.84 -17.26
C PHE A 147 10.15 15.02 -18.75
N ASN A 148 9.58 16.07 -19.33
CA ASN A 148 9.71 16.35 -20.77
C ASN A 148 11.17 16.57 -21.19
N MET A 149 12.02 17.11 -20.29
CA MET A 149 13.46 17.27 -20.55
C MET A 149 14.23 15.95 -20.47
N MET A 150 13.87 15.06 -19.54
CA MET A 150 14.67 13.88 -19.19
C MET A 150 14.10 12.56 -19.74
N GLU A 151 12.89 12.55 -20.30
CA GLU A 151 12.14 11.34 -20.67
C GLU A 151 12.99 10.30 -21.43
N LYS A 152 13.76 10.77 -22.41
CA LYS A 152 14.61 9.93 -23.27
C LYS A 152 15.81 9.34 -22.54
N ASP A 153 16.30 10.04 -21.52
CA ASP A 153 17.49 9.69 -20.74
C ASP A 153 17.15 8.88 -19.47
N LEU A 154 15.86 8.81 -19.12
CA LEU A 154 15.41 7.97 -18.01
C LEU A 154 15.60 6.48 -18.33
N PRO A 155 16.12 5.66 -17.41
CA PRO A 155 16.21 4.22 -17.60
C PRO A 155 14.82 3.58 -17.75
N CYS A 156 14.75 2.46 -18.48
CA CYS A 156 13.51 1.71 -18.70
C CYS A 156 13.11 0.80 -17.53
N ASP A 157 14.03 0.54 -16.58
CA ASP A 157 13.77 -0.41 -15.49
C ASP A 157 14.04 0.21 -14.11
N LEU A 158 13.06 0.09 -13.21
CA LEU A 158 13.13 0.49 -11.81
C LEU A 158 14.10 -0.40 -11.00
N SER A 159 14.38 -1.62 -11.47
CA SER A 159 15.19 -2.62 -10.76
C SER A 159 16.68 -2.27 -10.68
N THR A 160 17.18 -1.44 -11.60
CA THR A 160 18.60 -1.11 -11.72
C THR A 160 19.03 0.07 -10.84
N TYR A 161 18.09 0.88 -10.33
CA TYR A 161 18.39 1.99 -9.44
C TYR A 161 18.36 1.53 -7.97
N ARG A 162 19.53 1.50 -7.31
CA ARG A 162 19.59 1.35 -5.85
C ARG A 162 18.74 2.44 -5.20
N LEU A 163 17.87 2.01 -4.29
CA LEU A 163 16.74 2.73 -3.69
C LEU A 163 17.07 4.04 -2.93
N GLU A 164 18.28 4.56 -2.99
CA GLU A 164 18.69 5.86 -2.43
C GLU A 164 18.37 7.04 -3.35
N SER A 165 17.81 6.80 -4.56
CA SER A 165 17.50 7.89 -5.47
C SER A 165 16.46 8.88 -4.90
N GLU A 166 16.75 10.16 -5.14
CA GLU A 166 15.87 11.30 -4.88
C GLU A 166 14.46 10.99 -5.38
N LEU A 167 13.46 11.25 -4.53
CA LEU A 167 12.05 11.03 -4.79
C LEU A 167 11.61 11.44 -6.22
N TRP A 168 12.16 12.56 -6.71
CA TRP A 168 11.94 13.08 -8.05
C TRP A 168 12.22 12.04 -9.14
N MET A 169 13.34 11.34 -9.08
CA MET A 169 13.68 10.31 -10.07
C MET A 169 12.70 9.14 -10.05
N LYS A 170 12.22 8.74 -8.87
CA LYS A 170 11.21 7.68 -8.76
C LYS A 170 9.87 8.09 -9.39
N LEU A 171 9.47 9.35 -9.22
CA LEU A 171 8.27 9.89 -9.85
C LEU A 171 8.42 9.96 -11.37
N LEU A 172 9.54 10.46 -11.87
CA LEU A 172 9.83 10.51 -13.31
C LEU A 172 9.80 9.12 -13.95
N LEU A 173 10.39 8.11 -13.30
CA LEU A 173 10.36 6.73 -13.77
C LEU A 173 8.96 6.12 -13.77
N LYS A 174 8.14 6.43 -12.77
CA LYS A 174 6.73 6.01 -12.74
C LYS A 174 5.92 6.66 -13.85
N ILE A 175 6.10 7.96 -14.08
CA ILE A 175 5.45 8.68 -15.19
C ILE A 175 5.84 8.03 -16.53
N LYS A 176 7.12 7.73 -16.73
CA LYS A 176 7.61 7.01 -17.92
C LYS A 176 6.93 5.64 -18.08
N HIS A 177 6.90 4.85 -17.00
CA HIS A 177 6.28 3.53 -17.02
C HIS A 177 4.78 3.60 -17.38
N ILE A 178 4.03 4.56 -16.80
CA ILE A 178 2.63 4.79 -17.17
C ILE A 178 2.51 5.18 -18.64
N LYS A 179 3.38 6.08 -19.12
CA LYS A 179 3.40 6.51 -20.51
C LYS A 179 3.61 5.34 -21.48
N GLU A 180 4.57 4.47 -21.17
CA GLU A 180 4.97 3.35 -22.04
C GLU A 180 3.95 2.21 -22.05
N HIS A 181 3.28 1.93 -20.91
CA HIS A 181 2.49 0.70 -20.76
C HIS A 181 0.98 0.93 -20.64
N HIS A 182 0.53 2.10 -20.19
CA HIS A 182 -0.87 2.29 -19.78
C HIS A 182 -1.54 3.53 -20.39
N LEU A 183 -0.77 4.46 -20.97
CA LEU A 183 -1.33 5.73 -21.47
C LEU A 183 -2.42 5.51 -22.52
N ASN A 184 -2.21 4.59 -23.47
CA ASN A 184 -3.20 4.30 -24.51
C ASN A 184 -4.53 3.80 -23.94
N GLU A 185 -4.50 3.08 -22.82
CA GLU A 185 -5.71 2.58 -22.16
C GLU A 185 -6.43 3.71 -21.43
N TYR A 186 -5.69 4.54 -20.69
CA TYR A 186 -6.28 5.67 -19.95
C TYR A 186 -6.80 6.79 -20.86
N MET A 187 -6.17 7.00 -22.02
CA MET A 187 -6.62 8.03 -22.97
C MET A 187 -7.91 7.66 -23.72
N GLN A 188 -8.35 6.40 -23.70
CA GLN A 188 -9.58 5.96 -24.41
C GLN A 188 -10.88 6.54 -23.85
N GLY A 189 -10.85 7.14 -22.66
CA GLY A 189 -12.00 7.81 -22.04
C GLY A 189 -11.70 9.20 -21.49
N TYR A 190 -10.52 9.76 -21.76
CA TYR A 190 -10.09 11.03 -21.18
C TYR A 190 -10.34 12.20 -22.15
N GLU A 191 -11.13 13.18 -21.71
CA GLU A 191 -11.40 14.41 -22.47
C GLU A 191 -10.29 15.46 -22.23
N GLY A 192 -9.11 15.24 -22.82
CA GLY A 192 -8.00 16.19 -22.70
C GLY A 192 -6.75 15.77 -23.47
N SER A 193 -5.70 16.60 -23.40
CA SER A 193 -4.40 16.22 -23.96
C SER A 193 -3.64 15.27 -23.03
N GLU A 194 -2.66 14.54 -23.56
CA GLU A 194 -1.71 13.74 -22.75
C GLU A 194 -1.06 14.60 -21.65
N GLN A 195 -0.78 15.87 -21.96
CA GLN A 195 -0.15 16.80 -21.04
C GLN A 195 -1.10 17.20 -19.89
N ASP A 196 -2.39 17.36 -20.20
CA ASP A 196 -3.43 17.61 -19.19
C ASP A 196 -3.62 16.37 -18.32
N TYR A 197 -3.61 15.18 -18.91
CA TYR A 197 -3.68 13.92 -18.18
C TYR A 197 -2.54 13.78 -17.16
N PHE A 198 -1.29 14.01 -17.57
CA PHE A 198 -0.16 13.95 -16.64
C PHE A 198 -0.19 15.06 -15.59
N ARG A 199 -0.72 16.24 -15.92
CA ARG A 199 -0.93 17.33 -14.96
C ARG A 199 -1.92 16.92 -13.87
N GLU A 200 -3.05 16.35 -14.25
CA GLU A 200 -4.07 15.85 -13.31
C GLU A 200 -3.52 14.70 -12.46
N LEU A 201 -2.82 13.76 -13.09
CA LEU A 201 -2.13 12.67 -12.41
C LEU A 201 -1.21 13.18 -11.30
N ILE A 202 -0.26 14.04 -11.64
CA ILE A 202 0.76 14.51 -10.71
C ILE A 202 0.10 15.31 -9.56
N SER A 203 -0.94 16.06 -9.88
CA SER A 203 -1.72 16.81 -8.89
C SER A 203 -2.47 15.87 -7.91
N ALA A 204 -3.00 14.76 -8.41
CA ALA A 204 -3.64 13.72 -7.59
C ALA A 204 -2.64 12.95 -6.71
N LEU A 205 -1.36 12.85 -7.13
CA LEU A 205 -0.28 12.25 -6.35
C LEU A 205 0.27 13.18 -5.26
N ASN A 206 -0.12 14.46 -5.24
CA ASN A 206 0.33 15.41 -4.24
C ASN A 206 -0.35 15.12 -2.88
N PRO A 207 0.41 14.87 -1.80
CA PRO A 207 -0.19 14.60 -0.49
C PRO A 207 -1.11 15.71 0.03
N SER A 208 -0.93 16.95 -0.44
CA SER A 208 -1.76 18.10 -0.06
C SER A 208 -3.15 18.12 -0.73
N SER A 209 -3.35 17.37 -1.82
CA SER A 209 -4.67 17.21 -2.45
C SER A 209 -5.51 16.11 -1.78
N MET A 210 -4.88 15.26 -0.97
CA MET A 210 -5.57 14.33 -0.08
C MET A 210 -6.11 15.11 1.11
N ARG A 211 -7.41 15.41 1.10
CA ARG A 211 -8.10 15.89 2.30
C ARG A 211 -8.11 14.74 3.32
N PHE A 212 -7.25 14.84 4.33
CA PHE A 212 -7.42 14.13 5.60
C PHE A 212 -8.39 14.94 6.47
#